data_AF-A0A2V7S3Y9-F1
#
_entry.id   AF-A0A2V7S3Y9-F1
#
_cell.length_a   1.000
_cell.length_b   1.000
_cell.length_c   1.000
_cell.angle_alpha   90.00
_cell.angle_beta   90.00
_cell.angle_gamma   90.00
#
_symmetry.space_group_name_H-M   'P 1'
#
loop_
_entity.id
_entity.type
_entity.pdbx_description
1 polymer ?
#
loop_
_entity_poly.entity_id
_entity_poly.type
_entity_poly.pdbx_seq_one_letter_code
_entity_poly.pdbx_strand_id
1 'polypeptide(L)'
;VAGMLALASGAALPVTAGAQSERAVATPIVDSSWLQADTVTRTATFELIAGLTGANGALNFNGFRDGELTLTVPLGWTVVMQFRNHDGMLPHSAEVIEDTHPLPTQPVTPAFPRAVTVRLAEGLPSEGRDDLRFIADKGGSYLIFCGVPGHGAAGMWIRLEVSGSVRQPSLAATPAGKH
;
A
#
# COMPACT_ATOMS: atom_id res chain seq x y z
N VAL A 1 77.09 -27.58 13.02
CA VAL A 1 76.29 -26.50 12.43
C VAL A 1 75.01 -27.15 11.91
N ALA A 2 73.98 -27.27 12.76
CA ALA A 2 72.85 -26.34 12.94
C ALA A 2 71.83 -26.41 11.78
N GLY A 3 70.57 -26.67 12.12
CA GLY A 3 69.42 -26.61 11.21
C GLY A 3 68.12 -26.83 11.96
N MET A 4 67.59 -25.75 12.55
CA MET A 4 66.38 -25.68 13.38
C MET A 4 65.08 -25.86 12.58
N LEU A 5 64.14 -26.54 13.24
CA LEU A 5 62.72 -26.70 12.91
C LEU A 5 61.98 -25.36 13.15
N ALA A 6 61.16 -24.92 12.20
CA ALA A 6 60.24 -23.78 12.37
C ALA A 6 58.80 -24.30 12.51
N LEU A 7 58.16 -24.01 13.64
CA LEU A 7 56.73 -24.21 13.90
C LEU A 7 56.03 -22.85 13.75
N ALA A 8 55.04 -22.77 12.86
CA ALA A 8 54.20 -21.59 12.70
C ALA A 8 52.95 -21.73 13.58
N SER A 9 52.79 -20.83 14.55
CA SER A 9 51.57 -20.69 15.36
C SER A 9 50.66 -19.64 14.72
N GLY A 10 49.48 -20.06 14.23
CA GLY A 10 48.42 -19.17 13.80
C GLY A 10 47.42 -18.92 14.93
N ALA A 11 47.31 -17.68 15.40
CA ALA A 11 46.28 -17.26 16.36
C ALA A 11 45.02 -16.82 15.60
N ALA A 12 43.88 -17.45 15.89
CA ALA A 12 42.58 -17.05 15.35
C ALA A 12 41.96 -15.94 16.23
N LEU A 13 41.58 -14.82 15.59
CA LEU A 13 40.84 -13.73 16.23
C LEU A 13 39.34 -14.11 16.32
N PRO A 14 38.63 -13.74 17.40
CA PRO A 14 37.19 -13.93 17.46
C PRO A 14 36.49 -12.89 16.59
N VAL A 15 35.71 -13.34 15.60
CA VAL A 15 34.75 -12.51 14.88
C VAL A 15 33.53 -12.33 15.78
N THR A 16 33.37 -11.14 16.36
CA THR A 16 32.11 -10.76 17.01
C THR A 16 31.06 -10.52 15.94
N ALA A 17 30.13 -11.47 15.78
CA ALA A 17 28.92 -11.25 14.99
C ALA A 17 28.04 -10.24 15.72
N GLY A 18 28.00 -9.00 15.22
CA GLY A 18 27.02 -8.01 15.66
C GLY A 18 25.64 -8.48 15.23
N ALA A 19 24.80 -8.88 16.19
CA ALA A 19 23.38 -9.05 15.96
C ALA A 19 22.79 -7.68 15.61
N GLN A 20 22.61 -7.39 14.32
CA GLN A 20 21.75 -6.31 13.90
C GLN A 20 20.33 -6.70 14.33
N SER A 21 19.81 -6.01 15.34
CA SER A 21 18.40 -6.10 15.68
C SER A 21 17.62 -5.69 14.43
N GLU A 22 17.00 -6.67 13.76
CA GLU A 22 15.87 -6.39 12.88
C GLU A 22 14.90 -5.54 13.68
N ARG A 23 14.79 -4.25 13.31
CA ARG A 23 13.74 -3.41 13.86
C ARG A 23 12.45 -4.08 13.45
N ALA A 24 11.74 -4.66 14.41
CA ALA A 24 10.36 -5.09 14.20
C ALA A 24 9.62 -3.89 13.58
N VAL A 25 9.22 -4.00 12.32
CA VAL A 25 8.37 -3.01 11.68
C VAL A 25 7.05 -3.12 12.42
N ALA A 26 6.74 -2.11 13.24
CA ALA A 26 5.47 -2.07 13.94
C ALA A 26 4.35 -2.15 12.89
N THR A 27 3.41 -3.09 13.09
CA THR A 27 2.24 -3.20 12.22
C THR A 27 1.51 -1.86 12.24
N PRO A 28 1.22 -1.25 11.08
CA PRO A 28 0.49 0.01 11.05
C PRO A 28 -0.88 -0.17 11.72
N ILE A 29 -1.27 0.80 12.53
CA ILE A 29 -2.57 0.80 13.22
C ILE A 29 -3.61 1.39 12.28
N VAL A 30 -4.75 0.72 12.14
CA VAL A 30 -5.89 1.25 11.38
C VAL A 30 -6.53 2.37 12.19
N ASP A 31 -6.53 3.59 11.67
CA ASP A 31 -7.24 4.71 12.27
C ASP A 31 -8.71 4.68 11.85
N SER A 32 -9.61 4.69 12.84
CA SER A 32 -11.05 4.69 12.60
C SER A 32 -11.56 5.97 11.92
N SER A 33 -10.82 7.08 12.01
CA SER A 33 -11.22 8.35 11.39
C SER A 33 -11.13 8.33 9.86
N TRP A 34 -10.33 7.43 9.29
CA TRP A 34 -10.16 7.33 7.84
C TRP A 34 -11.40 6.85 7.10
N LEU A 35 -12.36 6.21 7.77
CA LEU A 35 -13.54 5.66 7.11
C LEU A 35 -14.83 6.21 7.72
N GLN A 36 -15.64 6.82 6.88
CA GLN A 36 -16.95 7.35 7.23
C GLN A 36 -18.02 6.68 6.38
N ALA A 37 -19.15 6.32 7.01
CA ALA A 37 -20.26 5.68 6.36
C ALA A 37 -21.52 6.54 6.46
N ASP A 38 -22.06 6.96 5.32
CA ASP A 38 -23.40 7.52 5.22
C ASP A 38 -24.35 6.45 4.67
N THR A 39 -25.15 5.87 5.56
CA THR A 39 -26.11 4.81 5.22
C THR A 39 -27.36 5.33 4.52
N VAL A 40 -27.65 6.63 4.61
CA VAL A 40 -28.80 7.28 3.95
C VAL A 40 -28.50 7.45 2.47
N THR A 41 -27.34 8.01 2.15
CA THR A 41 -26.91 8.21 0.76
C THR A 41 -26.16 7.01 0.18
N ARG A 42 -25.88 5.99 1.00
CA ARG A 42 -25.07 4.80 0.65
C ARG A 42 -23.69 5.21 0.12
N THR A 43 -23.01 6.04 0.89
CA THR A 43 -21.68 6.55 0.58
C THR A 43 -20.67 6.07 1.61
N ALA A 44 -19.57 5.47 1.15
CA ALA A 44 -18.37 5.23 1.93
C ALA A 44 -17.33 6.29 1.54
N THR A 45 -16.92 7.12 2.50
CA THR A 45 -15.85 8.10 2.33
C THR A 45 -14.59 7.57 3.01
N PHE A 46 -13.53 7.40 2.24
CA PHE A 46 -12.26 6.86 2.70
C PHE A 46 -11.13 7.88 2.51
N GLU A 47 -10.45 8.25 3.58
CA GLU A 47 -9.23 9.06 3.51
C GLU A 47 -8.06 8.20 3.04
N LEU A 48 -7.63 8.40 1.79
CA LEU A 48 -6.54 7.66 1.17
C LEU A 48 -5.27 8.52 1.19
N ILE A 49 -4.34 8.20 2.08
CA ILE A 49 -3.14 9.01 2.31
C ILE A 49 -1.91 8.28 1.75
N ALA A 50 -1.37 8.76 0.63
CA ALA A 50 -0.11 8.22 0.11
C ALA A 50 1.08 8.70 0.94
N GLY A 51 2.03 7.80 1.22
CA GLY A 51 3.27 8.14 1.92
C GLY A 51 3.06 8.64 3.34
N LEU A 52 2.05 8.12 4.06
CA LEU A 52 1.74 8.55 5.43
C LEU A 52 2.93 8.31 6.38
N THR A 53 3.70 7.25 6.13
CA THR A 53 4.91 6.91 6.90
C THR A 53 6.10 6.67 5.97
N GLY A 54 7.30 6.57 6.52
CA GLY A 54 8.51 6.19 5.78
C GLY A 54 8.63 4.70 5.42
N ALA A 55 7.62 3.87 5.73
CA ALA A 55 7.63 2.45 5.39
C ALA A 55 7.75 2.23 3.88
N ASN A 56 8.57 1.24 3.47
CA ASN A 56 8.84 0.92 2.06
C ASN A 56 9.32 2.12 1.24
N GLY A 57 10.17 2.98 1.83
CA GLY A 57 10.61 4.21 1.17
C GLY A 57 9.46 5.16 0.84
N ALA A 58 8.44 5.20 1.71
CA ALA A 58 7.18 5.94 1.57
C ALA A 58 6.21 5.44 0.48
N LEU A 59 6.51 4.30 -0.15
CA LEU A 59 5.58 3.59 -1.05
C LEU A 59 4.51 2.83 -0.26
N ASN A 60 3.55 3.56 0.29
CA ASN A 60 2.42 3.03 1.06
C ASN A 60 1.15 3.89 0.93
N PHE A 61 0.00 3.28 1.21
CA PHE A 61 -1.26 3.96 1.49
C PHE A 61 -1.61 3.81 2.96
N ASN A 62 -1.79 4.92 3.66
CA ASN A 62 -2.11 5.00 5.09
C ASN A 62 -1.11 4.23 5.97
N GLY A 63 0.14 4.09 5.52
CA GLY A 63 1.18 3.30 6.19
C GLY A 63 1.24 1.83 5.76
N PHE A 64 0.28 1.33 4.99
CA PHE A 64 0.17 -0.05 4.54
C PHE A 64 0.64 -0.24 3.09
N ARG A 65 1.14 -1.43 2.78
CA ARG A 65 1.64 -1.84 1.46
C ARG A 65 1.28 -3.30 1.22
N ASP A 66 1.50 -3.80 0.01
CA ASP A 66 1.35 -5.22 -0.32
C ASP A 66 -0.01 -5.80 0.10
N GLY A 67 -1.06 -4.97 0.06
CA GLY A 67 -2.40 -5.36 0.47
C GLY A 67 -2.65 -5.41 1.97
N GLU A 68 -1.73 -4.96 2.82
CA GLU A 68 -1.83 -5.07 4.29
C GLU A 68 -3.01 -4.30 4.91
N LEU A 69 -3.79 -3.58 4.11
CA LEU A 69 -5.07 -2.97 4.47
C LEU A 69 -6.14 -3.41 3.47
N THR A 70 -7.34 -3.71 3.97
CA THR A 70 -8.51 -3.99 3.13
C THR A 70 -9.65 -3.05 3.48
N LEU A 71 -10.09 -2.26 2.49
CA LEU A 71 -11.36 -1.55 2.51
C LEU A 71 -12.45 -2.50 1.99
N THR A 72 -13.43 -2.83 2.82
CA THR A 72 -14.62 -3.57 2.37
C THR A 72 -15.78 -2.59 2.22
N VAL A 73 -16.48 -2.62 1.09
CA VAL A 73 -17.66 -1.77 0.83
C VAL A 73 -18.87 -2.61 0.39
N PRO A 74 -20.10 -2.19 0.72
CA PRO A 74 -21.28 -2.88 0.21
C PRO A 74 -21.47 -2.68 -1.29
N LEU A 75 -21.90 -3.73 -1.98
CA LEU A 75 -22.24 -3.67 -3.41
C LEU A 75 -23.28 -2.57 -3.69
N GLY A 76 -23.01 -1.78 -4.73
CA GLY A 76 -23.85 -0.68 -5.21
C GLY A 76 -23.70 0.62 -4.41
N TRP A 77 -22.78 0.70 -3.45
CA TRP A 77 -22.49 1.94 -2.75
C TRP A 77 -21.63 2.88 -3.59
N THR A 78 -21.79 4.18 -3.35
CA THR A 78 -20.83 5.16 -3.82
C THR A 78 -19.59 5.10 -2.93
N VAL A 79 -18.42 5.04 -3.53
CA VAL A 79 -17.13 5.16 -2.84
C VAL A 79 -16.53 6.50 -3.23
N VAL A 80 -16.12 7.27 -2.22
CA VAL A 80 -15.33 8.50 -2.37
C VAL A 80 -14.00 8.26 -1.68
N MET A 81 -12.92 8.14 -2.45
CA MET A 81 -11.57 8.12 -1.89
C MET A 81 -11.01 9.53 -1.93
N GLN A 82 -10.84 10.12 -0.76
CA GLN A 82 -10.23 11.44 -0.58
C GLN A 82 -8.72 11.27 -0.55
N PHE A 83 -8.10 11.41 -1.72
CA PHE A 83 -6.68 11.21 -1.88
C PHE A 83 -5.89 12.43 -1.39
N ARG A 84 -4.83 12.18 -0.63
CA ARG A 84 -3.78 13.15 -0.33
C ARG A 84 -2.42 12.50 -0.49
N ASN A 85 -1.52 13.14 -1.21
CA ASN A 85 -0.11 12.79 -1.16
C ASN A 85 0.55 13.45 0.05
N HIS A 86 0.91 12.70 1.08
CA HIS A 86 1.66 13.21 2.24
C HIS A 86 3.18 13.08 2.07
N ASP A 87 3.66 12.32 1.08
CA ASP A 87 5.08 12.19 0.81
C ASP A 87 5.70 13.56 0.48
N GLY A 88 6.84 13.86 1.10
CA GLY A 88 7.58 15.11 0.90
C GLY A 88 8.42 15.16 -0.39
N MET A 89 8.61 14.04 -1.05
CA MET A 89 9.56 13.83 -2.14
C MET A 89 8.94 13.18 -3.38
N LEU A 90 8.20 12.08 -3.20
CA LEU A 90 7.67 11.30 -4.32
C LEU A 90 6.27 11.76 -4.73
N PRO A 91 5.99 11.87 -6.05
CA PRO A 91 4.62 12.02 -6.51
C PRO A 91 3.88 10.68 -6.40
N HIS A 92 2.61 10.75 -6.02
CA HIS A 92 1.75 9.58 -5.88
C HIS A 92 0.39 9.80 -6.51
N SER A 93 -0.24 8.71 -6.92
CA SER A 93 -1.59 8.68 -7.48
C SER A 93 -2.34 7.46 -6.96
N ALA A 94 -3.59 7.30 -7.36
CA ALA A 94 -4.35 6.10 -7.08
C ALA A 94 -5.26 5.76 -8.27
N GLU A 95 -5.45 4.46 -8.47
CA GLU A 95 -6.51 3.87 -9.28
C GLU A 95 -7.03 2.61 -8.61
N VAL A 96 -8.26 2.21 -8.95
CA VAL A 96 -8.78 0.89 -8.58
C VAL A 96 -8.66 -0.03 -9.78
N ILE A 97 -8.00 -1.18 -9.61
CA ILE A 97 -7.74 -2.15 -10.68
C ILE A 97 -8.26 -3.54 -10.29
N GLU A 98 -8.44 -4.41 -11.28
CA GLU A 98 -8.73 -5.83 -11.04
C GLU A 98 -7.60 -6.48 -10.22
N ASP A 99 -7.93 -7.43 -9.36
CA ASP A 99 -6.93 -8.22 -8.63
C ASP A 99 -6.17 -9.13 -9.61
N THR A 100 -4.98 -8.68 -10.02
CA THR A 100 -4.17 -9.31 -11.07
C THR A 100 -2.74 -9.52 -10.63
N HIS A 101 -2.17 -10.65 -11.05
CA HIS A 101 -0.79 -11.05 -10.80
C HIS A 101 -0.18 -11.61 -12.10
N PRO A 102 1.04 -11.22 -12.50
CA PRO A 102 1.92 -10.27 -11.81
C PRO A 102 1.36 -8.84 -11.81
N LEU A 103 1.75 -8.03 -10.80
CA LEU A 103 1.30 -6.64 -10.69
C LEU A 103 1.75 -5.82 -11.91
N PRO A 104 0.90 -4.91 -12.44
CA PRO A 104 1.27 -4.02 -13.54
C PRO A 104 2.43 -3.09 -13.15
N THR A 105 3.26 -2.70 -14.13
CA THR A 105 4.33 -1.71 -13.93
C THR A 105 3.95 -0.30 -14.37
N GLN A 106 2.75 -0.15 -14.92
CA GLN A 106 2.17 1.08 -15.47
C GLN A 106 0.70 1.16 -15.09
N PRO A 107 0.08 2.36 -15.19
CA PRO A 107 -1.37 2.51 -15.19
C PRO A 107 -2.09 1.50 -16.07
N VAL A 108 -3.25 1.02 -15.63
CA VAL A 108 -4.14 0.19 -16.45
C VAL A 108 -5.52 0.85 -16.58
N THR A 109 -6.47 0.14 -17.18
CA THR A 109 -7.87 0.61 -17.19
C THR A 109 -8.46 0.41 -15.80
N PRO A 110 -9.03 1.45 -15.15
CA PRO A 110 -9.66 1.30 -13.85
C PRO A 110 -10.82 0.30 -13.89
N ALA A 111 -10.93 -0.53 -12.84
CA ALA A 111 -11.98 -1.54 -12.69
C ALA A 111 -13.39 -0.90 -12.59
N PHE A 112 -13.47 0.35 -12.12
CA PHE A 112 -14.69 1.14 -12.05
C PHE A 112 -14.51 2.48 -12.77
N PRO A 113 -15.54 2.97 -13.49
CA PRO A 113 -15.49 4.29 -14.11
C PRO A 113 -15.15 5.39 -13.08
N ARG A 114 -14.14 6.22 -13.41
CA ARG A 114 -13.63 7.32 -12.57
C ARG A 114 -13.02 6.91 -11.23
N ALA A 115 -12.69 5.62 -11.03
CA ALA A 115 -11.92 5.19 -9.88
C ALA A 115 -10.41 5.45 -10.10
N VAL A 116 -10.06 6.70 -10.39
CA VAL A 116 -8.69 7.13 -10.72
C VAL A 116 -8.49 8.61 -10.40
N THR A 117 -7.28 9.01 -9.99
CA THR A 117 -6.91 10.43 -9.83
C THR A 117 -6.59 11.11 -11.17
N VAL A 118 -6.67 12.44 -11.23
CA VAL A 118 -6.51 13.24 -12.47
C VAL A 118 -5.11 13.20 -13.10
N ARG A 119 -4.07 12.84 -12.34
CA ARG A 119 -2.66 12.75 -12.79
C ARG A 119 -2.09 11.37 -12.46
N LEU A 120 -2.63 10.34 -13.10
CA LEU A 120 -2.36 8.97 -12.71
C LEU A 120 -0.89 8.56 -12.89
N ALA A 121 -0.32 8.76 -14.08
CA ALA A 121 1.06 8.35 -14.36
C ALA A 121 2.09 9.30 -13.74
N GLU A 122 1.82 10.62 -13.77
CA GLU A 122 2.72 11.64 -13.24
C GLU A 122 2.68 11.74 -11.72
N GLY A 123 1.56 11.35 -11.11
CA GLY A 123 1.26 11.57 -9.71
C GLY A 123 0.92 13.01 -9.36
N LEU A 124 0.29 13.18 -8.20
CA LEU A 124 0.11 14.46 -7.54
C LEU A 124 1.36 14.78 -6.72
N PRO A 125 1.81 16.05 -6.71
CA PRO A 125 2.97 16.46 -5.92
C PRO A 125 2.68 16.36 -4.41
N SER A 126 3.70 16.60 -3.59
CA SER A 126 3.56 16.68 -2.13
C SER A 126 2.39 17.59 -1.73
N GLU A 127 1.58 17.12 -0.79
CA GLU A 127 0.34 17.74 -0.29
C GLU A 127 -0.76 17.93 -1.34
N GLY A 128 -0.55 17.44 -2.56
CA GLY A 128 -1.56 17.38 -3.60
C GLY A 128 -2.73 16.51 -3.20
N ARG A 129 -3.93 16.93 -3.60
CA ARG A 129 -5.20 16.28 -3.26
C ARG A 129 -6.06 16.08 -4.49
N ASP A 130 -6.88 15.05 -4.46
CA ASP A 130 -7.90 14.76 -5.46
C ASP A 130 -8.93 13.78 -4.87
N ASP A 131 -10.09 13.66 -5.50
CA ASP A 131 -11.15 12.74 -5.06
C ASP A 131 -11.49 11.74 -6.17
N LEU A 132 -11.39 10.45 -5.87
CA LEU A 132 -11.87 9.38 -6.76
C LEU A 132 -13.29 9.02 -6.34
N ARG A 133 -14.27 9.25 -7.22
CA ARG A 133 -15.68 8.98 -6.95
C ARG A 133 -16.28 8.02 -7.96
N PHE A 134 -16.60 6.82 -7.49
CA PHE A 134 -17.16 5.75 -8.31
C PHE A 134 -18.28 4.99 -7.58
N ILE A 135 -19.04 4.20 -8.33
CA ILE A 135 -20.02 3.27 -7.77
C ILE A 135 -19.39 1.89 -7.77
N ALA A 136 -19.37 1.22 -6.63
CA ALA A 136 -18.91 -0.16 -6.51
C ALA A 136 -20.00 -1.12 -7.00
N ASP A 137 -20.27 -1.13 -8.31
CA ASP A 137 -21.40 -1.81 -8.95
C ASP A 137 -21.16 -3.30 -9.31
N LYS A 138 -19.92 -3.76 -9.15
CA LYS A 138 -19.49 -5.14 -9.40
C LYS A 138 -18.88 -5.73 -8.13
N GLY A 139 -19.43 -6.83 -7.65
CA GLY A 139 -18.88 -7.55 -6.49
C GLY A 139 -17.57 -8.26 -6.83
N GLY A 140 -16.66 -8.38 -5.87
CA GLY A 140 -15.37 -9.03 -6.04
C GLY A 140 -14.23 -8.33 -5.31
N SER A 141 -13.02 -8.84 -5.55
CA SER A 141 -11.77 -8.34 -4.98
C SER A 141 -11.00 -7.52 -6.01
N TYR A 142 -10.48 -6.38 -5.56
CA TYR A 142 -9.80 -5.37 -6.36
C TYR A 142 -8.60 -4.82 -5.59
N LEU A 143 -7.74 -4.07 -6.28
CA LEU A 143 -6.61 -3.38 -5.67
C LEU A 143 -6.81 -1.87 -5.78
N ILE A 144 -6.58 -1.14 -4.69
CA ILE A 144 -6.32 0.31 -4.72
C ILE A 144 -4.81 0.44 -4.92
N PHE A 145 -4.41 0.92 -6.09
CA PHE A 145 -3.07 0.78 -6.65
C PHE A 145 -2.48 2.14 -7.01
N CYS A 146 -1.21 2.37 -6.71
CA CYS A 146 -0.53 3.59 -7.16
C CYS A 146 -0.13 3.47 -8.63
N GLY A 147 -0.73 4.30 -9.48
CA GLY A 147 -0.50 4.28 -10.94
C GLY A 147 0.79 4.97 -11.39
N VAL A 148 1.56 5.58 -10.50
CA VAL A 148 2.89 6.08 -10.89
C VAL A 148 3.77 4.89 -11.30
N PRO A 149 4.43 4.93 -12.48
CA PRO A 149 5.20 3.80 -13.02
C PRO A 149 6.10 3.12 -11.99
N GLY A 150 5.91 1.81 -11.82
CA GLY A 150 6.66 0.98 -10.89
C GLY A 150 6.26 1.05 -9.41
N HIS A 151 5.55 2.08 -8.95
CA HIS A 151 5.22 2.24 -7.52
C HIS A 151 4.33 1.11 -7.01
N GLY A 152 3.23 0.83 -7.70
CA GLY A 152 2.35 -0.27 -7.30
C GLY A 152 3.01 -1.65 -7.44
N ALA A 153 3.83 -1.88 -8.47
CA ALA A 153 4.65 -3.11 -8.58
C ALA A 153 5.67 -3.26 -7.45
N ALA A 154 6.17 -2.15 -6.91
CA ALA A 154 7.06 -2.11 -5.74
C ALA A 154 6.29 -2.18 -4.39
N GLY A 155 5.00 -2.49 -4.43
CA GLY A 155 4.18 -2.78 -3.26
C GLY A 155 3.22 -1.69 -2.82
N MET A 156 3.12 -0.58 -3.56
CA MET A 156 2.21 0.51 -3.20
C MET A 156 0.77 0.24 -3.62
N TRP A 157 0.14 -0.68 -2.90
CA TRP A 157 -1.26 -1.04 -3.08
C TRP A 157 -1.88 -1.59 -1.80
N ILE A 158 -3.19 -1.41 -1.67
CA ILE A 158 -4.05 -1.97 -0.63
C ILE A 158 -5.28 -2.63 -1.29
N ARG A 159 -6.08 -3.38 -0.54
CA ARG A 159 -7.21 -4.14 -1.10
C ARG A 159 -8.51 -3.36 -1.03
N LEU A 160 -9.35 -3.57 -2.03
CA LEU A 160 -10.77 -3.21 -2.03
C LEU A 160 -11.60 -4.48 -2.22
N GLU A 161 -12.52 -4.75 -1.31
CA GLU A 161 -13.51 -5.82 -1.43
C GLU A 161 -14.90 -5.21 -1.60
N VAL A 162 -15.62 -5.61 -2.65
CA VAL A 162 -17.00 -5.19 -2.89
C VAL A 162 -17.92 -6.37 -2.64
N SER A 163 -18.72 -6.30 -1.58
CA SER A 163 -19.51 -7.43 -1.12
C SER A 163 -21.01 -7.13 -1.04
N GLY A 164 -21.83 -8.03 -1.58
CA GLY A 164 -23.29 -8.00 -1.43
C GLY A 164 -23.79 -8.49 -0.07
N SER A 165 -22.93 -9.08 0.76
CA SER A 165 -23.31 -9.65 2.08
C SER A 165 -23.14 -8.67 3.24
N VAL A 166 -22.44 -7.55 3.05
CA VAL A 166 -22.24 -6.52 4.07
C VAL A 166 -23.22 -5.36 3.90
N ARG A 167 -23.49 -4.63 4.98
CA ARG A 167 -24.42 -3.48 4.98
C ARG A 167 -23.74 -2.15 5.36
N GLN A 168 -22.50 -2.21 5.81
CA GLN A 168 -21.67 -1.05 6.15
C GLN A 168 -20.25 -1.30 5.64
N PRO A 169 -19.53 -0.25 5.25
CA PRO A 169 -18.12 -0.39 4.90
C PRO A 169 -17.28 -0.65 6.16
N SER A 170 -16.14 -1.28 5.99
CA SER A 170 -15.16 -1.51 7.05
C SER A 170 -13.73 -1.39 6.54
N LEU A 171 -12.81 -1.12 7.46
CA LEU A 171 -11.38 -1.05 7.19
C LEU A 171 -10.66 -1.97 8.17
N ALA A 172 -9.83 -2.87 7.67
CA ALA A 172 -9.12 -3.84 8.50
C ALA A 172 -7.70 -4.09 7.98
N ALA A 173 -6.75 -4.22 8.90
CA ALA A 173 -5.43 -4.74 8.56
C ALA A 173 -5.55 -6.20 8.11
N THR A 174 -4.80 -6.56 7.09
CA THR A 174 -4.77 -7.91 6.51
C THR A 174 -3.34 -8.38 6.31
N PRO A 175 -3.09 -9.70 6.21
CA PRO A 175 -1.76 -10.19 5.86
C PRO A 175 -1.29 -9.65 4.50
N ALA A 176 0.02 -9.47 4.37
CA ALA A 176 0.64 -9.12 3.10
C ALA A 176 0.29 -10.16 2.01
N GLY A 177 0.02 -9.68 0.80
CA GLY A 177 -0.16 -10.51 -0.39
C GLY A 177 1.14 -11.16 -0.83
N LYS A 178 1.02 -12.28 -1.55
CA LYS A 178 2.15 -12.89 -2.25
C LYS A 178 2.21 -12.26 -3.65
N HIS A 179 3.37 -11.71 -4.01
CA HIS A 179 3.67 -11.23 -5.37
C HIS A 179 3.86 -12.40 -6.34
#